data_AF-A0A3E0K9L3-F1
#
_entry.id   AF-A0A3E0K9L3-F1
#
_cell.length_a   1.000
_cell.length_b   1.000
_cell.length_c   1.000
_cell.angle_alpha   90.00
_cell.angle_beta   90.00
_cell.angle_gamma   90.00
#
_symmetry.space_group_name_H-M   'P 1'
#
loop_
_entity.id
_entity.type
_entity.pdbx_description
1 polymer ?
#
loop_
_entity_poly.entity_id
_entity_poly.type
_entity_poly.pdbx_seq_one_letter_code
_entity_poly.pdbx_strand_id
1 'polypeptide(L)'
;NDWLANGVHPVSMMLGVGGPVAAVTMHRGRRSGSVCVLEFENGCIGTLHIATGAAASQPAERYLFVGRGCHVEIENSLRLTFQRGIPYRYGVTTNYISEGFDHGAIVWEPQNHLSTLENKALFTQGIYGELKYFCDCVLEKRKPELGTLEFAYDVMRVYEAGLLSDGQRVELAAIE
;
A
#
# COMPACT_ATOMS: atom_id res chain seq x y z
N ASN A 1 14.90 10.85 -10.34
CA ASN A 1 13.87 11.21 -9.34
C ASN A 1 13.00 9.98 -9.16
N ASP A 2 13.19 9.23 -8.08
CA ASP A 2 12.55 7.92 -7.88
C ASP A 2 11.04 8.03 -7.70
N TRP A 3 10.56 9.22 -7.29
CA TRP A 3 9.14 9.56 -7.36
C TRP A 3 8.59 9.22 -8.74
N LEU A 4 9.17 9.74 -9.83
CA LEU A 4 8.68 9.55 -11.19
C LEU A 4 8.77 8.11 -11.70
N ALA A 5 9.79 7.37 -11.26
CA ALA A 5 10.07 6.04 -11.78
C ALA A 5 9.32 4.94 -11.05
N ASN A 6 9.15 5.07 -9.73
CA ASN A 6 8.65 3.97 -8.88
C ASN A 6 7.54 4.40 -7.92
N GLY A 7 7.20 5.69 -7.81
CA GLY A 7 6.18 6.16 -6.87
C GLY A 7 4.76 5.71 -7.23
N VAL A 8 4.49 5.43 -8.50
CA VAL A 8 3.14 5.11 -8.99
C VAL A 8 2.56 3.84 -8.35
N HIS A 9 3.38 2.83 -8.11
CA HIS A 9 2.96 1.54 -7.54
C HIS A 9 2.49 1.67 -6.08
N PRO A 10 3.28 2.24 -5.15
CA PRO A 10 2.81 2.43 -3.78
C PRO A 10 1.69 3.46 -3.68
N VAL A 11 1.67 4.50 -4.54
CA VAL A 11 0.57 5.48 -4.54
C VAL A 11 -0.74 4.82 -4.97
N SER A 12 -0.75 4.02 -6.04
CA SER A 12 -1.97 3.33 -6.48
C SER A 12 -2.50 2.40 -5.40
N MET A 13 -1.62 1.67 -4.71
CA MET A 13 -2.00 0.84 -3.58
C MET A 13 -2.61 1.64 -2.42
N MET A 14 -2.02 2.79 -2.07
CA MET A 14 -2.55 3.68 -1.04
C MET A 14 -3.92 4.26 -1.42
N LEU A 15 -4.15 4.63 -2.68
CA LEU A 15 -5.46 5.12 -3.17
C LEU A 15 -6.51 4.00 -3.19
N GLY A 16 -6.11 2.79 -3.58
CA GLY A 16 -7.00 1.63 -3.59
C GLY A 16 -7.54 1.27 -2.20
N VAL A 17 -6.79 1.56 -1.13
CA VAL A 17 -7.23 1.32 0.25
C VAL A 17 -7.80 2.55 0.93
N GLY A 18 -7.18 3.72 0.76
CA GLY A 18 -7.54 4.96 1.45
C GLY A 18 -8.68 5.73 0.79
N GLY A 19 -8.95 5.49 -0.49
CA GLY A 19 -9.97 6.19 -1.28
C GLY A 19 -9.46 7.50 -1.90
N PRO A 20 -10.37 8.44 -2.21
CA PRO A 20 -10.03 9.72 -2.83
C PRO A 20 -9.10 10.58 -1.97
N VAL A 21 -8.13 11.24 -2.61
CA VAL A 21 -7.17 12.15 -1.97
C VAL A 21 -7.64 13.60 -2.13
N ALA A 22 -7.71 14.33 -1.02
CA ALA A 22 -8.03 15.74 -1.00
C ALA A 22 -6.78 16.61 -1.27
N ALA A 23 -5.66 16.30 -0.61
CA ALA A 23 -4.43 17.08 -0.72
C ALA A 23 -3.15 16.25 -0.58
N VAL A 24 -2.05 16.82 -1.09
CA VAL A 24 -0.70 16.22 -1.06
C VAL A 24 0.30 17.23 -0.51
N THR A 25 1.19 16.76 0.36
CA THR A 25 2.40 17.50 0.76
C THR A 25 3.62 16.62 0.54
N MET A 26 4.58 17.05 -0.26
CA MET A 26 5.73 16.26 -0.65
C MET A 26 7.04 17.03 -0.50
N HIS A 27 7.98 16.42 0.21
CA HIS A 27 9.37 16.85 0.27
C HIS A 27 10.23 15.92 -0.58
N ARG A 28 10.99 16.51 -1.53
CA ARG A 28 11.95 15.79 -2.36
C ARG A 28 13.38 16.14 -1.96
N GLY A 29 14.14 15.14 -1.61
CA GLY A 29 15.57 15.25 -1.37
C GLY A 29 16.35 15.41 -2.68
N ARG A 30 17.50 16.07 -2.60
CA ARG A 30 18.41 16.26 -3.74
C ARG A 30 18.95 14.94 -4.32
N ARG A 31 18.87 13.85 -3.56
CA ARG A 31 19.37 12.51 -3.92
C ARG A 31 18.25 11.52 -4.24
N SER A 32 17.13 11.99 -4.81
CA SER A 32 15.95 11.19 -5.18
C SER A 32 15.08 10.64 -4.05
N GLY A 33 15.57 10.59 -2.80
CA GLY A 33 14.72 10.24 -1.65
C GLY A 33 13.60 11.26 -1.44
N SER A 34 12.44 10.81 -0.96
CA SER A 34 11.29 11.71 -0.75
C SER A 34 10.34 11.21 0.33
N VAL A 35 9.56 12.14 0.87
CA VAL A 35 8.42 11.85 1.75
C VAL A 35 7.21 12.54 1.16
N CYS A 36 6.13 11.81 0.99
CA CYS A 36 4.85 12.28 0.49
C CYS A 36 3.77 11.98 1.54
N VAL A 37 3.01 13.00 1.93
CA VAL A 37 1.87 12.90 2.83
C VAL A 37 0.60 13.05 1.99
N LEU A 38 -0.31 12.10 2.10
CA LEU A 38 -1.61 12.09 1.44
C LEU A 38 -2.70 12.38 2.49
N GLU A 39 -3.52 13.39 2.25
CA GLU A 39 -4.72 13.67 3.02
C GLU A 39 -5.92 13.11 2.25
N PHE A 40 -6.57 12.07 2.79
CA PHE A 40 -7.75 11.47 2.16
C PHE A 40 -9.02 12.23 2.51
N GLU A 41 -10.02 12.24 1.62
CA GLU A 41 -11.30 12.94 1.85
C GLU A 41 -12.04 12.43 3.10
N ASN A 42 -11.82 11.16 3.47
CA ASN A 42 -12.40 10.54 4.66
C ASN A 42 -11.66 10.89 5.97
N GLY A 43 -10.62 11.72 5.92
CA GLY A 43 -9.81 12.13 7.06
C GLY A 43 -8.66 11.18 7.43
N CYS A 44 -8.47 10.07 6.70
CA CYS A 44 -7.27 9.26 6.83
C CYS A 44 -6.03 10.03 6.35
N ILE A 45 -4.87 9.68 6.90
CA ILE A 45 -3.57 10.20 6.48
C ILE A 45 -2.70 9.05 6.00
N GLY A 46 -2.13 9.20 4.81
CA GLY A 46 -1.12 8.31 4.26
C GLY A 46 0.26 8.96 4.32
N THR A 47 1.30 8.16 4.50
CA THR A 47 2.69 8.62 4.32
C THR A 47 3.44 7.61 3.46
N LEU A 48 3.98 8.09 2.36
CA LEU A 48 4.88 7.35 1.48
C LEU A 48 6.30 7.90 1.66
N HIS A 49 7.17 7.05 2.19
CA HIS A 49 8.59 7.35 2.30
C HIS A 49 9.36 6.55 1.24
N ILE A 50 10.01 7.25 0.32
CA ILE A 50 10.88 6.69 -0.70
C ILE A 50 12.32 6.93 -0.26
N ALA A 51 12.99 5.88 0.19
CA ALA A 51 14.40 5.92 0.56
C ALA A 51 15.28 5.47 -0.61
N THR A 52 16.47 6.06 -0.74
CA THR A 52 17.41 5.78 -1.82
C THR A 52 18.77 5.35 -1.29
N GLY A 53 19.44 4.44 -2.01
CA GLY A 53 20.80 3.98 -1.69
C GLY A 53 20.90 2.56 -1.15
N ALA A 54 19.77 1.88 -0.93
CA ALA A 54 19.76 0.44 -0.65
C ALA A 54 20.14 -0.37 -1.90
N ALA A 55 20.66 -1.59 -1.70
CA ALA A 55 20.95 -2.49 -2.82
C ALA A 55 19.65 -3.05 -3.40
N ALA A 56 19.57 -3.15 -4.73
CA ALA A 56 18.36 -3.62 -5.43
C ALA A 56 17.95 -5.07 -5.10
N SER A 57 18.86 -5.86 -4.52
CA SER A 57 18.60 -7.25 -4.11
C SER A 57 18.02 -7.38 -2.69
N GLN A 58 17.83 -6.26 -1.98
CA GLN A 58 17.25 -6.26 -0.63
C GLN A 58 15.73 -6.07 -0.68
N PRO A 59 15.00 -6.51 0.36
CA PRO A 59 13.60 -6.15 0.54
C PRO A 59 13.40 -4.63 0.44
N ALA A 60 12.53 -4.20 -0.47
CA ALA A 60 12.43 -2.79 -0.86
C ALA A 60 11.09 -2.14 -0.46
N GLU A 61 10.11 -2.93 -0.03
CA GLU A 61 8.73 -2.48 0.12
C GLU A 61 8.11 -2.92 1.45
N ARG A 62 7.39 -2.00 2.08
CA ARG A 62 6.64 -2.25 3.31
C ARG A 62 5.40 -1.36 3.34
N TYR A 63 4.24 -1.96 3.62
CA TYR A 63 2.99 -1.25 3.82
C TYR A 63 2.46 -1.49 5.22
N LEU A 64 1.88 -0.45 5.82
CA LEU A 64 1.20 -0.51 7.11
C LEU A 64 -0.14 0.20 7.01
N PHE A 65 -1.21 -0.53 7.28
CA PHE A 65 -2.57 0.01 7.35
C PHE A 65 -3.09 -0.11 8.77
N VAL A 66 -3.46 1.01 9.36
CA VAL A 66 -3.98 1.05 10.72
C VAL A 66 -5.46 1.39 10.68
N GLY A 67 -6.27 0.48 11.24
CA GLY A 67 -7.70 0.64 11.37
C GLY A 67 -8.13 0.70 12.83
N ARG A 68 -9.45 0.59 13.06
CA ARG A 68 -9.99 0.57 14.41
C ARG A 68 -9.69 -0.75 15.10
N GLY A 69 -8.73 -0.73 16.02
CA GLY A 69 -8.39 -1.89 16.89
C GLY A 69 -7.53 -2.96 16.22
N CYS A 70 -7.09 -2.74 14.98
CA CYS A 70 -6.22 -3.66 14.26
C CYS A 70 -5.30 -2.92 13.29
N HIS A 71 -4.28 -3.63 12.81
CA HIS A 71 -3.50 -3.16 11.67
C HIS A 71 -3.02 -4.33 10.81
N VAL A 72 -2.76 -4.05 9.54
CA VAL A 72 -2.17 -5.00 8.60
C VAL A 72 -0.82 -4.47 8.14
N GLU A 73 0.17 -5.34 8.14
CA GLU A 73 1.49 -5.08 7.60
C GLU A 73 1.76 -6.02 6.42
N ILE A 74 2.32 -5.48 5.34
CA ILE A 74 2.80 -6.26 4.20
C ILE A 74 4.28 -5.96 4.04
N GLU A 75 5.12 -6.98 4.10
CA GLU A 75 6.57 -6.88 3.96
C GLU A 75 7.02 -7.60 2.68
N ASN A 76 7.62 -6.84 1.77
CA ASN A 76 8.24 -7.32 0.53
C ASN A 76 7.35 -8.20 -0.35
N SER A 77 6.04 -7.94 -0.33
CA SER A 77 5.02 -8.78 -1.00
C SER A 77 5.15 -10.29 -0.68
N LEU A 78 5.70 -10.62 0.49
CA LEU A 78 6.06 -11.98 0.90
C LEU A 78 5.40 -12.35 2.23
N ARG A 79 5.34 -11.42 3.17
CA ARG A 79 4.77 -11.64 4.50
C ARG A 79 3.63 -10.67 4.71
N LEU A 80 2.47 -11.20 5.10
CA LEU A 80 1.34 -10.40 5.56
C LEU A 80 1.11 -10.70 7.05
N THR A 81 1.11 -9.66 7.87
CA THR A 81 0.82 -9.77 9.30
C THR A 81 -0.45 -8.99 9.62
N PHE A 82 -1.52 -9.67 10.03
CA PHE A 82 -2.73 -9.05 10.54
C PHE A 82 -2.75 -9.06 12.06
N GLN A 83 -2.59 -7.89 12.65
CA GLN A 83 -2.53 -7.67 14.09
C GLN A 83 -3.91 -7.31 14.62
N ARG A 84 -4.51 -8.22 15.38
CA ARG A 84 -5.85 -8.03 16.00
C ARG A 84 -5.79 -7.58 17.47
N GLY A 85 -4.58 -7.42 18.00
CA GLY A 85 -4.36 -7.07 19.41
C GLY A 85 -4.73 -8.19 20.38
N ILE A 86 -4.68 -7.86 21.67
CA ILE A 86 -5.04 -8.73 22.79
C ILE A 86 -6.07 -7.98 23.65
N PRO A 87 -6.80 -8.62 24.58
CA PRO A 87 -7.69 -7.95 25.53
C PRO A 87 -6.87 -7.22 26.60
N TYR A 88 -6.15 -6.19 26.15
CA TYR A 88 -5.13 -5.47 26.90
C TYR A 88 -5.76 -4.55 27.94
N ARG A 89 -5.24 -4.62 29.16
CA ARG A 89 -5.53 -3.69 30.25
C ARG A 89 -4.21 -3.18 30.82
N TYR A 90 -3.96 -1.89 30.63
CA TYR A 90 -2.74 -1.24 31.09
C TYR A 90 -2.53 -1.45 32.60
N GLY A 91 -1.33 -1.89 32.99
CA GLY A 91 -0.96 -2.15 34.38
C GLY A 91 -1.54 -3.42 35.01
N VAL A 92 -2.37 -4.19 34.28
CA VAL A 92 -3.03 -5.41 34.80
C VAL A 92 -2.67 -6.64 33.98
N THR A 93 -2.65 -6.52 32.65
CA THR A 93 -2.33 -7.65 31.77
C THR A 93 -0.88 -8.09 31.97
N THR A 94 -0.68 -9.33 32.41
CA THR A 94 0.65 -9.92 32.67
C THR A 94 1.09 -10.94 31.61
N ASN A 95 0.19 -11.32 30.70
CA ASN A 95 0.48 -12.25 29.62
C ASN A 95 0.02 -11.67 28.28
N TYR A 96 0.90 -11.72 27.28
CA TYR A 96 0.60 -11.27 25.92
C TYR A 96 -0.05 -12.37 25.06
N ILE A 97 -0.05 -13.62 25.53
CA ILE A 97 -0.70 -14.74 24.88
C ILE A 97 -2.12 -14.81 25.43
N SER A 98 -3.09 -14.39 24.63
CA SER A 98 -4.51 -14.52 24.96
C SER A 98 -4.95 -15.97 24.83
N GLU A 99 -5.95 -16.38 25.59
CA GLU A 99 -6.57 -17.70 25.39
C GLU A 99 -7.30 -17.75 24.05
N GLY A 100 -7.29 -18.92 23.41
CA GLY A 100 -7.96 -19.15 22.12
C GLY A 100 -7.24 -18.51 20.92
N PHE A 101 -7.98 -18.30 19.83
CA PHE A 101 -7.45 -17.84 18.53
C PHE A 101 -8.09 -16.53 18.05
N ASP A 102 -8.89 -15.86 18.88
CA ASP A 102 -9.59 -14.62 18.50
C ASP A 102 -8.69 -13.38 18.57
N HIS A 103 -7.56 -13.49 19.26
CA HIS A 103 -6.59 -12.43 19.49
C HIS A 103 -5.21 -12.78 18.91
N GLY A 104 -4.28 -11.82 18.97
CA GLY A 104 -2.92 -11.96 18.47
C GLY A 104 -2.80 -11.71 16.97
N ALA A 105 -1.60 -12.01 16.45
CA ALA A 105 -1.27 -11.84 15.05
C ALA A 105 -1.62 -13.08 14.23
N ILE A 106 -2.14 -12.89 13.02
CA ILE A 106 -2.15 -13.92 11.98
C ILE A 106 -1.07 -13.54 10.98
N VAL A 107 -0.20 -14.49 10.65
CA VAL A 107 0.90 -14.31 9.69
C VAL A 107 0.70 -15.26 8.52
N TRP A 108 0.71 -14.71 7.31
CA TRP A 108 0.72 -15.48 6.07
C TRP A 108 2.02 -15.27 5.34
N GLU A 109 2.66 -16.37 4.95
CA GLU A 109 3.89 -16.43 4.18
C GLU A 109 3.84 -17.63 3.23
N PRO A 110 4.41 -17.52 2.02
CA PRO A 110 4.51 -18.66 1.11
C PRO A 110 5.56 -19.66 1.61
N GLN A 111 5.31 -20.95 1.35
CA GLN A 111 6.29 -22.02 1.56
C GLN A 111 7.26 -22.06 0.39
N ASN A 112 8.46 -21.51 0.55
CA ASN A 112 9.44 -21.38 -0.54
C ASN A 112 10.25 -22.65 -0.84
N HIS A 113 10.15 -23.70 -0.02
CA HIS A 113 10.84 -24.97 -0.29
C HIS A 113 10.17 -25.79 -1.41
N LEU A 114 8.84 -25.72 -1.50
CA LEU A 114 8.07 -26.44 -2.51
C LEU A 114 8.00 -25.61 -3.79
N SER A 115 7.82 -26.22 -4.95
CA SER A 115 7.68 -25.49 -6.22
C SER A 115 6.21 -25.44 -6.65
N THR A 116 5.43 -24.66 -5.91
CA THR A 116 3.98 -24.54 -6.08
C THR A 116 3.62 -23.25 -6.82
N LEU A 117 2.32 -22.93 -6.99
CA LEU A 117 1.94 -21.73 -7.74
C LEU A 117 2.02 -20.48 -6.87
N GLU A 118 1.55 -20.59 -5.63
CA GLU A 118 1.42 -19.50 -4.66
C GLU A 118 2.74 -18.83 -4.27
N ASN A 119 3.88 -19.46 -4.55
CA ASN A 119 5.20 -18.92 -4.26
C ASN A 119 6.00 -18.48 -5.50
N LYS A 120 5.42 -18.61 -6.71
CA LYS A 120 6.03 -18.09 -7.92
C LYS A 120 5.87 -16.57 -7.97
N ALA A 121 6.89 -15.89 -8.47
CA ALA A 121 6.89 -14.43 -8.62
C ALA A 121 5.65 -13.89 -9.36
N LEU A 122 5.13 -14.62 -10.35
CA LEU A 122 3.91 -14.24 -11.09
C LEU A 122 2.65 -14.18 -10.21
N PHE A 123 2.61 -14.92 -9.12
CA PHE A 123 1.50 -14.93 -8.17
C PHE A 123 1.74 -13.94 -7.03
N THR A 124 2.94 -13.94 -6.45
CA THR A 124 3.27 -13.02 -5.34
C THR A 124 3.32 -11.56 -5.75
N GLN A 125 3.64 -11.26 -7.02
CA GLN A 125 3.55 -9.90 -7.59
C GLN A 125 2.17 -9.55 -8.17
N GLY A 126 1.16 -10.41 -8.02
CA GLY A 126 -0.21 -10.12 -8.47
C GLY A 126 -0.49 -10.25 -9.97
N ILE A 127 0.53 -10.40 -10.82
CA ILE A 127 0.41 -10.46 -12.30
C ILE A 127 -0.64 -11.48 -12.76
N TYR A 128 -0.62 -12.68 -12.18
CA TYR A 128 -1.62 -13.71 -12.51
C TYR A 128 -3.05 -13.25 -12.18
N GLY A 129 -3.24 -12.65 -11.00
CA GLY A 129 -4.54 -12.18 -10.53
C GLY A 129 -5.09 -11.06 -11.40
N GLU A 130 -4.25 -10.08 -11.74
CA GLU A 130 -4.60 -8.95 -12.61
C GLU A 130 -5.01 -9.44 -14.01
N LEU A 131 -4.19 -10.28 -14.64
CA LEU A 131 -4.47 -10.80 -15.98
C LEU A 131 -5.71 -11.70 -15.98
N LYS A 132 -5.86 -12.57 -14.98
CA LYS A 132 -7.04 -13.40 -14.83
C LYS A 132 -8.30 -12.55 -14.70
N TYR A 133 -8.28 -11.52 -13.84
CA TYR A 133 -9.42 -10.62 -13.66
C TYR A 133 -9.84 -9.95 -14.97
N PHE A 134 -8.87 -9.42 -15.72
CA PHE A 134 -9.14 -8.81 -17.02
C PHE A 134 -9.76 -9.81 -18.01
N CYS A 135 -9.14 -10.98 -18.15
CA CYS A 135 -9.65 -12.05 -19.03
C CYS A 135 -11.07 -12.49 -18.65
N ASP A 136 -11.35 -12.67 -17.36
CA ASP A 136 -12.68 -13.04 -16.87
C ASP A 136 -13.71 -11.95 -17.25
N CYS A 137 -13.39 -10.67 -17.04
CA CYS A 137 -14.27 -9.56 -17.44
C CYS A 137 -14.60 -9.59 -18.94
N VAL A 138 -13.60 -9.86 -19.79
CA VAL A 138 -13.78 -9.97 -21.25
C VAL A 138 -14.68 -11.15 -21.62
N LEU A 139 -14.41 -12.33 -21.05
CA LEU A 139 -15.18 -13.56 -21.31
C LEU A 139 -16.63 -13.44 -20.84
N GLU A 140 -16.85 -12.80 -19.69
CA GLU A 140 -18.16 -12.59 -19.07
C GLU A 140 -18.91 -11.39 -19.66
N LYS A 141 -18.29 -10.60 -20.53
CA LYS A 141 -18.83 -9.33 -21.06
C LYS A 141 -19.20 -8.34 -19.95
N ARG A 142 -18.40 -8.31 -18.89
CA ARG A 142 -18.58 -7.42 -17.74
C ARG A 142 -17.56 -6.28 -17.81
N LYS A 143 -17.97 -5.07 -17.43
CA LYS A 143 -17.05 -3.92 -17.31
C LYS A 143 -16.09 -4.17 -16.13
N PRO A 144 -14.77 -3.98 -16.30
CA PRO A 144 -13.85 -4.02 -15.17
C PRO A 144 -14.11 -2.84 -14.23
N GLU A 145 -14.07 -3.13 -12.93
CA GLU A 145 -14.17 -2.19 -11.81
C GLU A 145 -12.78 -1.86 -11.22
N LEU A 146 -11.79 -2.73 -11.45
CA LEU A 146 -10.40 -2.53 -11.03
C LEU A 146 -9.52 -2.16 -12.24
N GLY A 147 -8.46 -1.39 -12.01
CA GLY A 147 -7.51 -1.01 -13.04
C GLY A 147 -8.10 -0.12 -14.15
N THR A 148 -9.07 0.72 -13.80
CA THR A 148 -9.75 1.59 -14.76
C THR A 148 -8.93 2.84 -15.11
N LEU A 149 -9.26 3.50 -16.22
CA LEU A 149 -8.61 4.75 -16.62
C LEU A 149 -8.91 5.89 -15.64
N GLU A 150 -10.11 5.91 -15.06
CA GLU A 150 -10.50 6.89 -14.05
C GLU A 150 -9.61 6.76 -12.80
N PHE A 151 -9.37 5.53 -12.34
CA PHE A 151 -8.45 5.29 -11.23
C PHE A 151 -7.01 5.68 -11.58
N ALA A 152 -6.54 5.35 -12.79
CA ALA A 152 -5.21 5.75 -13.25
C ALA A 152 -5.07 7.28 -13.30
N TYR A 153 -6.11 8.00 -13.73
CA TYR A 153 -6.15 9.46 -13.73
C TYR A 153 -6.06 10.03 -12.31
N ASP A 154 -6.78 9.47 -11.34
CA ASP A 154 -6.69 9.90 -9.94
C ASP A 154 -5.27 9.71 -9.36
N VAL A 155 -4.63 8.58 -9.68
CA VAL A 155 -3.22 8.33 -9.31
C VAL A 155 -2.30 9.39 -9.92
N MET A 156 -2.50 9.76 -11.19
CA MET A 156 -1.68 10.78 -11.85
C MET A 156 -1.88 12.18 -11.27
N ARG A 157 -3.11 12.55 -10.87
CA ARG A 157 -3.36 13.83 -10.19
C ARG A 157 -2.59 13.95 -8.87
N VAL A 158 -2.57 12.87 -8.07
CA VAL A 158 -1.74 12.81 -6.86
C VAL A 158 -0.25 12.95 -7.20
N TYR A 159 0.17 12.34 -8.31
CA TYR A 159 1.55 12.40 -8.77
C TYR A 159 2.00 13.81 -9.14
N GLU A 160 1.17 14.52 -9.90
CA GLU A 160 1.38 15.90 -10.31
C GLU A 160 1.35 16.84 -9.10
N ALA A 161 0.40 16.65 -8.19
CA ALA A 161 0.36 17.38 -6.92
C ALA A 161 1.67 17.24 -6.13
N GLY A 162 2.22 16.01 -6.04
CA GLY A 162 3.51 15.77 -5.41
C GLY A 162 4.67 16.50 -6.09
N LEU A 163 4.65 16.61 -7.42
CA LEU A 163 5.67 17.37 -8.17
C LEU A 163 5.59 18.88 -7.92
N LEU A 164 4.38 19.41 -7.78
CA LEU A 164 4.11 20.83 -7.54
C LEU A 164 4.30 21.24 -6.08
N SER A 165 4.20 20.30 -5.14
CA SER A 165 4.16 20.59 -3.71
C SER A 165 5.39 21.34 -3.20
N ASP A 166 6.60 20.87 -3.46
CA ASP A 166 7.84 21.46 -2.93
C ASP A 166 7.78 21.79 -1.41
N GLY A 167 7.16 20.89 -0.64
CA GLY A 167 6.93 21.05 0.79
C GLY A 167 5.71 21.89 1.18
N GLN A 168 4.97 22.43 0.21
CA GLN A 168 3.69 23.09 0.41
C GLN A 168 2.54 22.13 0.20
N ARG A 169 1.44 22.35 0.92
CA ARG A 169 0.22 21.58 0.73
C ARG A 169 -0.46 21.96 -0.58
N VAL A 170 -0.77 20.97 -1.42
CA VAL A 170 -1.46 21.14 -2.71
C VAL A 170 -2.79 20.41 -2.68
N GLU A 171 -3.88 21.17 -2.82
CA GLU A 171 -5.23 20.63 -2.98
C GLU A 171 -5.39 20.02 -4.38
N LEU A 172 -5.90 18.79 -4.48
CA LEU A 172 -6.13 18.15 -5.77
C LEU A 172 -7.18 18.90 -6.59
N ALA A 173 -8.17 19.52 -5.94
CA ALA A 173 -9.19 20.34 -6.60
C ALA A 173 -8.61 21.55 -7.36
N ALA A 174 -7.37 21.96 -7.08
CA ALA A 174 -6.69 23.06 -7.76
C ALA A 174 -5.87 22.61 -9.00
N ILE A 175 -5.79 21.30 -9.25
CA ILE A 175 -5.10 20.70 -10.39
C ILE A 175 -6.17 20.15 -11.33
N GLU A 176 -6.40 20.87 -12.44
CA GLU A 176 -7.28 20.48 -13.56
C GLU A 176 -6.59 19.46 -14.48
#